data_AF-A0A363NSS0-F1
#
_entry.id   AF-A0A363NSS0-F1
#
_cell.length_a   1.000
_cell.length_b   1.000
_cell.length_c   1.000
_cell.angle_alpha   90.00
_cell.angle_beta   90.00
_cell.angle_gamma   90.00
#
_symmetry.space_group_name_H-M   'P 1'
#
loop_
_entity.id
_entity.type
_entity.pdbx_description
1 polymer ?
#
loop_
_entity_poly.entity_id
_entity_poly.type
_entity_poly.pdbx_seq_one_letter_code
_entity_poly.pdbx_strand_id
1 'polypeptide(L)'
;MNGKDDEIYFIPGKYTGEEIPSDDYVKVTNLDRDFASVVFTNDNILLIKIDDYSKVFQRSSHGLIKLYNDDKYYNDSLYIDFEGTKSLYKKGVHFINMNLKENYAWNLEGKLK
;
A
#
# COMPACT_ATOMS: atom_id res chain seq x y z
N MET A 1 9.68 -26.23 -11.70
CA MET A 1 9.21 -25.17 -10.80
C MET A 1 8.35 -24.23 -11.63
N ASN A 2 7.03 -24.39 -11.61
CA ASN A 2 6.10 -23.46 -12.24
C ASN A 2 5.66 -22.44 -11.18
N GLY A 3 6.61 -21.60 -10.75
CA GLY A 3 6.34 -20.52 -9.79
C GLY A 3 5.79 -19.33 -10.55
N LYS A 4 4.47 -19.18 -10.59
CA LYS A 4 3.89 -17.86 -10.82
C LYS A 4 4.11 -17.09 -9.52
N ASP A 5 4.91 -16.02 -9.56
CA ASP A 5 4.98 -15.10 -8.44
C ASP A 5 3.54 -14.62 -8.12
N ASP A 6 3.17 -14.58 -6.85
CA ASP A 6 1.84 -14.11 -6.45
C ASP A 6 1.68 -12.65 -6.92
N GLU A 7 0.67 -12.41 -7.75
CA GLU A 7 0.36 -11.09 -8.29
C GLU A 7 -0.64 -10.38 -7.38
N ILE A 8 -0.25 -9.19 -6.92
CA ILE A 8 -1.08 -8.38 -6.02
C ILE A 8 -1.41 -7.06 -6.70
N TYR A 9 -2.69 -6.69 -6.63
CA TYR A 9 -3.27 -5.54 -7.29
C TYR A 9 -3.82 -4.59 -6.22
N PHE A 10 -3.31 -3.36 -6.18
CA PHE A 10 -3.85 -2.30 -5.34
C PHE A 10 -4.75 -1.41 -6.19
N ILE A 11 -6.05 -1.47 -5.93
CA ILE A 11 -7.08 -0.73 -6.67
C ILE A 11 -7.80 0.20 -5.67
N PRO A 12 -7.81 1.52 -5.89
CA PRO A 12 -8.56 2.45 -5.06
C PRO A 12 -10.08 2.21 -5.14
N GLY A 13 -10.74 2.24 -3.99
CA GLY A 13 -12.20 2.14 -3.89
C GLY A 13 -12.73 0.71 -3.96
N LYS A 14 -14.06 0.58 -4.04
CA LYS A 14 -14.73 -0.72 -4.09
C LYS A 14 -14.60 -1.30 -5.50
N TYR A 15 -13.79 -2.34 -5.63
CA TYR A 15 -13.68 -3.10 -6.86
C TYR A 15 -14.65 -4.29 -6.86
N THR A 16 -15.54 -4.34 -7.86
CA THR A 16 -16.53 -5.43 -8.06
C THR A 16 -16.49 -6.00 -9.47
N GLY A 17 -15.50 -5.58 -10.28
CA GLY A 17 -15.37 -6.00 -11.67
C GLY A 17 -14.88 -7.43 -11.79
N GLU A 18 -15.30 -8.09 -12.88
CA GLU A 18 -14.76 -9.38 -13.31
C GLU A 18 -13.39 -9.20 -14.00
N GLU A 19 -13.11 -8.00 -14.51
CA GLU A 19 -11.90 -7.64 -15.27
C GLU A 19 -11.06 -6.56 -14.57
N ILE A 20 -9.75 -6.81 -14.47
CA ILE A 20 -8.79 -5.87 -13.87
C ILE A 20 -8.89 -4.53 -14.60
N PRO A 21 -8.95 -3.39 -13.90
CA PRO A 21 -8.98 -2.08 -14.54
C PRO A 21 -7.78 -1.89 -15.47
N SER A 22 -7.99 -1.19 -16.58
CA SER A 22 -6.90 -0.88 -17.52
C SER A 22 -5.86 0.09 -16.95
N ASP A 23 -6.24 0.90 -15.96
CA ASP A 23 -5.41 1.92 -15.31
C ASP A 23 -5.87 2.16 -13.86
N ASP A 24 -5.21 3.09 -13.17
CA ASP A 24 -5.49 3.50 -11.78
C ASP A 24 -5.30 2.42 -10.73
N TYR A 25 -4.34 1.54 -10.98
CA TYR A 25 -3.91 0.54 -10.03
C TYR A 25 -2.39 0.40 -9.99
N VAL A 26 -1.90 -0.24 -8.93
CA VAL A 26 -0.52 -0.68 -8.81
C VAL A 26 -0.49 -2.20 -8.84
N LYS A 27 0.33 -2.78 -9.72
CA LYS A 27 0.60 -4.23 -9.78
C LYS A 27 1.98 -4.53 -9.25
N VAL A 28 2.04 -5.45 -8.29
CA VAL A 28 3.31 -5.93 -7.73
C VAL A 28 3.37 -7.44 -7.70
N THR A 29 4.58 -7.99 -7.68
CA THR A 29 4.84 -9.40 -7.36
C THR A 29 6.01 -9.51 -6.38
N ASN A 30 6.25 -10.73 -5.91
CA ASN A 30 7.40 -11.05 -5.05
C ASN A 30 7.41 -10.22 -3.75
N LEU A 31 6.24 -10.12 -3.12
CA LEU A 31 6.12 -9.54 -1.79
C LEU A 31 6.69 -10.53 -0.78
N ASP A 32 7.90 -10.26 -0.28
CA ASP A 32 8.55 -11.06 0.76
C ASP A 32 7.77 -11.08 2.08
N ARG A 33 6.92 -10.07 2.30
CA ARG A 33 6.06 -9.93 3.47
C ARG A 33 4.59 -9.94 3.10
N ASP A 34 3.81 -10.56 3.98
CA ASP A 34 2.35 -10.59 3.92
C ASP A 34 1.67 -9.24 4.23
N PHE A 35 2.42 -8.13 4.26
CA PHE A 35 1.94 -6.83 4.72
C PHE A 35 2.14 -5.73 3.70
N ALA A 36 1.12 -4.89 3.58
CA ALA A 36 1.18 -3.62 2.87
C ALA A 36 0.47 -2.54 3.68
N SER A 37 0.81 -1.29 3.43
CA SER A 37 0.11 -0.15 4.00
C SER A 37 -0.26 0.87 2.92
N VAL A 38 -1.35 1.59 3.14
CA VAL A 38 -1.73 2.76 2.37
C VAL A 38 -1.66 3.97 3.29
N VAL A 39 -0.93 5.01 2.89
CA VAL A 39 -0.94 6.31 3.55
C VAL A 39 -1.77 7.29 2.72
N PHE A 40 -2.70 7.98 3.36
CA PHE A 40 -3.53 9.00 2.74
C PHE A 40 -2.84 10.35 2.88
N THR A 41 -2.51 10.96 1.76
CA THR A 41 -1.89 12.29 1.74
C THR A 41 -2.95 13.40 1.72
N ASN A 42 -2.55 14.62 2.07
CA ASN A 42 -3.43 15.79 2.02
C ASN A 42 -3.84 16.16 0.58
N ASP A 43 -3.07 15.74 -0.42
CA ASP A 43 -3.33 16.00 -1.84
C ASP A 43 -4.23 14.93 -2.48
N ASN A 44 -4.94 14.13 -1.67
CA ASN A 44 -5.77 13.00 -2.10
C ASN A 44 -5.02 11.91 -2.89
N ILE A 45 -3.70 11.83 -2.75
CA ILE A 45 -2.88 10.75 -3.29
C ILE A 45 -2.81 9.62 -2.26
N LEU A 46 -2.91 8.37 -2.74
CA LEU A 46 -2.70 7.16 -1.95
C LEU A 46 -1.27 6.66 -2.16
N LEU A 47 -0.50 6.61 -1.07
CA LEU A 47 0.87 6.06 -1.09
C LEU A 47 0.85 4.61 -0.60
N ILE A 48 1.16 3.67 -1.49
CA ILE A 48 1.22 2.25 -1.20
C ILE A 48 2.64 1.90 -0.75
N LYS A 49 2.77 1.55 0.53
CA LYS A 49 4.01 1.05 1.13
C LYS A 49 4.00 -0.47 1.11
N ILE A 50 4.97 -1.03 0.43
CA ILE A 50 5.21 -2.47 0.24
C ILE A 50 6.65 -2.80 0.64
N ASP A 51 7.00 -4.09 0.61
CA ASP A 51 8.38 -4.51 0.87
C ASP A 51 9.34 -3.98 -0.21
N ASP A 52 10.57 -3.68 0.17
CA ASP A 52 11.61 -3.13 -0.71
C ASP A 52 12.03 -4.13 -1.81
N TYR A 53 11.80 -5.42 -1.60
CA TYR A 53 12.12 -6.49 -2.58
C TYR A 53 10.98 -6.80 -3.57
N SER A 54 9.86 -6.07 -3.48
CA SER A 54 8.72 -6.25 -4.37
C SER A 54 9.08 -5.79 -5.79
N LYS A 55 8.63 -6.54 -6.81
CA LYS A 55 8.73 -6.10 -8.21
C LYS A 55 7.48 -5.36 -8.62
N VAL A 56 7.63 -4.17 -9.18
CA VAL A 56 6.52 -3.31 -9.63
C VAL A 56 6.38 -3.43 -11.14
N PHE A 57 5.21 -3.87 -11.62
CA PHE A 57 4.95 -4.07 -13.05
C PHE A 57 4.09 -2.98 -13.66
N GLN A 58 3.19 -2.40 -12.87
CA GLN A 58 2.29 -1.35 -13.34
C GLN A 58 2.10 -0.28 -12.28
N ARG A 59 2.05 0.97 -12.74
CA ARG A 59 1.76 2.18 -11.98
C ARG A 59 0.54 2.85 -12.61
N SER A 60 -0.24 3.56 -11.81
CA SER A 60 -1.31 4.43 -12.32
C SER A 60 -0.71 5.55 -13.16
N SER A 61 -1.33 5.85 -14.31
CA SER A 61 -0.92 6.97 -15.15
C SER A 61 -1.40 8.33 -14.62
N HIS A 62 -2.50 8.37 -13.87
CA HIS A 62 -3.09 9.59 -13.32
C HIS A 62 -2.49 10.04 -11.98
N GLY A 63 -1.67 9.19 -11.34
CA GLY A 63 -0.97 9.53 -10.10
C GLY A 63 -1.85 9.58 -8.85
N LEU A 64 -3.11 9.10 -8.92
CA LEU A 64 -3.99 8.95 -7.76
C LEU A 64 -3.43 7.94 -6.75
N ILE A 65 -2.80 6.88 -7.25
CA ILE A 65 -2.13 5.85 -6.46
C ILE A 65 -0.66 5.79 -6.87
N LYS A 66 0.23 5.88 -5.89
CA LYS A 66 1.69 5.88 -6.09
C LYS A 66 2.35 4.92 -5.11
N LEU A 67 3.61 4.60 -5.36
CA LEU A 67 4.39 3.83 -4.40
C LEU A 67 5.04 4.75 -3.39
N TYR A 68 4.88 4.40 -2.13
CA TYR A 68 5.58 5.06 -1.03
C TYR A 68 7.10 4.89 -1.18
N ASN A 69 7.56 3.73 -1.66
CA ASN A 69 8.97 3.38 -1.72
C ASN A 69 9.77 4.17 -2.77
N ASP A 70 9.11 4.82 -3.74
CA ASP A 70 9.79 5.63 -4.76
C ASP A 70 10.58 6.79 -4.15
N ASP A 71 9.98 7.45 -3.14
CA ASP A 71 10.55 8.57 -2.40
C ASP A 71 10.65 8.22 -0.92
N LYS A 72 11.06 6.98 -0.62
CA LYS A 72 11.02 6.39 0.73
C LYS A 72 11.60 7.32 1.80
N TYR A 73 12.77 7.92 1.57
CA TYR A 73 13.40 8.79 2.55
C TYR A 73 12.56 10.03 2.87
N TYR A 74 12.02 10.67 1.84
CA TYR A 74 11.14 11.84 2.00
C TYR A 74 9.84 11.44 2.69
N ASN A 75 9.22 10.36 2.24
CA ASN A 75 7.97 9.86 2.82
C ASN A 75 8.16 9.42 4.28
N ASP A 76 9.28 8.76 4.62
CA ASP A 76 9.61 8.39 6.00
C ASP A 76 9.74 9.63 6.89
N SER A 77 10.41 10.68 6.38
CA SER A 77 10.50 11.97 7.07
C SER A 77 9.14 12.60 7.32
N LEU A 78 8.17 12.43 6.42
CA LEU A 78 6.82 12.98 6.58
C LEU A 78 5.95 12.14 7.51
N TYR A 79 5.92 10.82 7.33
CA TYR A 79 4.83 9.97 7.83
C TYR A 79 5.23 9.03 8.96
N ILE A 80 6.50 8.62 9.06
CA ILE A 80 6.94 7.64 10.07
C ILE A 80 7.21 8.29 11.41
N ASP A 81 6.73 7.66 12.48
CA ASP A 81 7.11 7.98 13.85
C ASP A 81 8.32 7.14 14.25
N PHE A 82 9.51 7.75 14.25
CA PHE A 82 10.75 7.10 14.65
C PHE A 82 10.90 6.95 16.17
N GLU A 83 10.12 7.68 16.96
CA GLU A 83 10.17 7.64 18.44
C GLU A 83 9.29 6.53 19.01
N GLY A 84 8.39 5.97 18.19
CA GLY A 84 7.98 4.56 18.26
C GLY A 84 7.30 4.11 19.55
N THR A 85 6.41 4.92 20.13
CA THR A 85 5.77 4.52 21.39
C THR A 85 4.42 3.82 21.23
N LYS A 86 3.69 4.00 20.10
CA LYS A 86 2.32 3.42 19.91
C LYS A 86 1.90 3.07 18.47
N SER A 87 2.50 3.64 17.43
CA SER A 87 2.09 3.48 16.02
C SER A 87 3.32 3.60 15.12
N LEU A 88 3.30 2.95 13.94
CA LEU A 88 4.31 3.14 12.89
C LEU A 88 4.28 4.55 12.30
N TYR A 89 3.08 5.14 12.20
CA TYR A 89 2.87 6.44 11.60
C TYR A 89 2.66 7.53 12.65
N LYS A 90 3.10 8.75 12.34
CA LYS A 90 2.94 9.94 13.18
C LYS A 90 1.47 10.23 13.49
N LYS A 91 1.24 10.91 14.60
CA LYS A 91 -0.09 11.39 14.99
C LYS A 91 -0.71 12.25 13.89
N GLY A 92 -1.94 11.95 13.50
CA GLY A 92 -2.69 12.67 12.45
C GLY A 92 -2.50 12.12 11.05
N VAL A 93 -1.57 11.17 10.85
CA VAL A 93 -1.45 10.45 9.57
C VAL A 93 -2.58 9.43 9.47
N HIS A 94 -3.37 9.55 8.41
CA HIS A 94 -4.39 8.55 8.07
C HIS A 94 -3.76 7.44 7.25
N PHE A 95 -4.00 6.19 7.66
CA PHE A 95 -3.46 5.02 6.99
C PHE A 95 -4.38 3.82 7.10
N ILE A 96 -4.18 2.86 6.22
CA ILE A 96 -4.72 1.50 6.30
C ILE A 96 -3.55 0.53 6.20
N ASN A 97 -3.40 -0.34 7.18
CA ASN A 97 -2.51 -1.50 7.08
C ASN A 97 -3.32 -2.71 6.63
N MET A 98 -2.68 -3.62 5.90
CA MET A 98 -3.29 -4.81 5.33
C MET A 98 -2.40 -6.01 5.60
N ASN A 99 -3.01 -7.10 6.05
CA ASN A 99 -2.43 -8.43 6.06
C ASN A 99 -3.02 -9.16 4.85
N LEU A 100 -2.20 -9.30 3.82
CA LEU A 100 -2.57 -9.83 2.51
C LEU A 100 -2.84 -11.33 2.57
N LYS A 101 -2.18 -12.04 3.50
CA LYS A 101 -2.33 -13.49 3.69
C LYS A 101 -3.58 -13.87 4.47
N GLU A 102 -3.84 -13.16 5.57
CA GLU A 102 -5.01 -13.40 6.42
C GLU A 102 -6.24 -12.60 5.96
N ASN A 103 -6.11 -11.83 4.87
CA ASN A 103 -7.17 -11.05 4.24
C ASN A 103 -7.94 -10.15 5.22
N TYR A 104 -7.21 -9.28 5.91
CA TYR A 104 -7.82 -8.22 6.70
C TYR A 104 -7.02 -6.92 6.69
N ALA A 105 -7.69 -5.84 7.04
CA ALA A 105 -7.09 -4.52 7.16
C ALA A 105 -7.36 -3.90 8.54
N TRP A 106 -6.53 -2.94 8.94
CA TRP A 106 -6.68 -2.20 10.20
C TRP A 106 -6.10 -0.80 10.10
N ASN A 107 -6.57 0.10 10.97
CA ASN A 107 -6.03 1.44 11.14
C ASN A 107 -5.84 1.73 12.65
N LEU A 108 -5.71 3.01 13.02
CA LEU A 108 -5.60 3.42 14.43
C LEU A 108 -6.82 3.06 15.29
N GLU A 109 -7.99 2.84 14.68
CA GLU A 109 -9.25 2.50 15.35
C GLU A 109 -9.43 0.98 15.50
N GLY A 110 -8.53 0.17 14.92
CA GLY A 110 -8.55 -1.28 14.97
C GLY A 110 -8.86 -1.93 13.62
N LYS A 111 -9.35 -3.17 13.66
CA LYS A 111 -9.65 -3.98 12.47
C LYS A 111 -10.84 -3.36 11.69
N LEU A 112 -10.63 -3.12 10.40
CA LEU A 112 -11.68 -2.64 9.50
C LEU A 112 -12.65 -3.79 9.19
N LYS A 113 -13.95 -3.50 9.23
CA LYS A 113 -15.03 -4.43 8.90
C LYS A 113 -15.56 -4.20 7.50
#